data_AF-A0A9P1CC62-F1
#
_entry.id   AF-A0A9P1CC62-F1
#
_cell.length_a   1.000
_cell.length_b   1.000
_cell.length_c   1.000
_cell.angle_alpha   90.00
_cell.angle_beta   90.00
_cell.angle_gamma   90.00
#
_symmetry.space_group_name_H-M   'P 1'
#
loop_
_entity.id
_entity.type
_entity.pdbx_description
1 polymer ?
#
loop_
_entity_poly.entity_id
_entity_poly.type
_entity_poly.pdbx_seq_one_letter_code
_entity_poly.pdbx_strand_id
1 'polypeptide(L)'
;MATPVYLDWSQICDLCALELPVHDVLPWSSSSSWSNDQRQLLSLVDPGTPKRHRRSLLLMARELVNCSSVDRCSQLWSFMATLHVKSHPRSSKVWMSLWHHIGGRMMDLRRAELMQKTDFSGRLSEASEESSVLLLAAHAPGYFERRDVAPFLRQLECYAAKRQMRFAAVAGPWPVKHEKVAIVELMWNLHQFWTTQRPAAASAASAAWNARDQDLHFLLHDLITRRRLGRSAELLAYNADVLNVFHEDPSKMYAKIWAIEQELANESVDMVIYLDADMTLRPDAREWGLVPFLTRGNESGHIFVRDSFTGTECVNTGFLGFRNTAVSKRILQLWKQKTNWSMFWDQNFFAESILELVGMEMEELGRPGYNSQCVRYLFPFLSGIVPDTMYCDCWQAKLAEMIGPYRQRSSRLVSFLDPEHVDVNFVPNDIFWNHGFKLKDMFLDSRHAKIMNPLITHWAGMLTSRQRVALARTYLKDRFNASFSEEICNDSLPVPMPPPSFASNARYIKCCKSVGHRFRMQGFVEPRDLCYWGCCDWEPLQLDDCWKYI
;
A
#
# COMPACT_ATOMS: atom_id res chain seq x y z
N MET A 1 53.73 -20.08 -6.27
CA MET A 1 53.47 -21.52 -6.10
C MET A 1 53.11 -21.73 -4.65
N ALA A 2 51.82 -21.87 -4.36
CA ALA A 2 51.29 -22.01 -3.01
C ALA A 2 50.78 -23.43 -2.81
N THR A 3 51.23 -24.08 -1.75
CA THR A 3 50.87 -25.42 -1.32
C THR A 3 49.40 -25.49 -0.93
N PRO A 4 48.64 -26.55 -1.28
CA PRO A 4 47.28 -26.73 -0.78
C PRO A 4 47.34 -27.16 0.69
N VAL A 5 46.71 -26.38 1.56
CA VAL A 5 46.41 -26.79 2.93
C VAL A 5 45.23 -27.76 2.85
N TYR A 6 45.48 -29.05 3.07
CA TYR A 6 44.42 -30.03 3.29
C TYR A 6 43.82 -29.78 4.68
N LEU A 7 42.57 -29.30 4.71
CA LEU A 7 41.77 -29.26 5.93
C LEU A 7 41.41 -30.70 6.32
N ASP A 8 41.87 -31.11 7.50
CA ASP A 8 41.53 -32.36 8.15
C ASP A 8 40.04 -32.37 8.51
N TRP A 9 39.28 -33.25 7.86
CA TRP A 9 37.83 -33.40 8.03
C TRP A 9 37.44 -33.96 9.41
N SER A 10 38.39 -34.39 10.23
CA SER A 10 38.11 -34.89 11.59
C SER A 10 37.80 -33.79 12.61
N GLN A 11 38.11 -32.52 12.33
CA GLN A 11 37.87 -31.39 13.25
C GLN A 11 36.54 -30.65 13.03
N ILE A 12 35.75 -31.00 12.00
CA ILE A 12 34.41 -30.42 11.75
C ILE A 12 33.29 -31.18 12.47
N CYS A 13 33.59 -32.35 13.05
CA CYS A 13 32.59 -33.12 13.81
C CYS A 13 32.29 -32.54 15.21
N ASP A 14 33.17 -31.71 15.78
CA ASP A 14 32.99 -31.19 17.14
C ASP A 14 32.12 -29.91 17.24
N LEU A 15 31.76 -29.29 16.10
CA LEU A 15 30.81 -28.17 16.07
C LEU A 15 29.34 -28.60 15.91
N CYS A 16 29.07 -29.91 15.80
CA CYS A 16 27.72 -30.47 15.92
C CYS A 16 27.23 -30.61 17.38
N ALA A 17 28.07 -30.29 18.37
CA ALA A 17 27.80 -30.49 19.79
C ALA A 17 27.45 -29.21 20.57
N LEU A 18 27.14 -28.09 19.91
CA LEU A 18 26.39 -27.00 20.56
C LEU A 18 24.90 -27.34 20.50
N GLU A 19 24.53 -28.39 21.24
CA GLU A 19 23.18 -28.50 21.78
C GLU A 19 22.98 -27.28 22.69
N LEU A 20 22.20 -26.31 22.21
CA LEU A 20 21.51 -25.39 23.11
C LEU A 20 20.85 -26.26 24.20
N PRO A 21 20.90 -25.89 25.49
CA PRO A 21 20.25 -26.66 26.53
C PRO A 21 18.74 -26.61 26.29
N VAL A 22 18.20 -27.62 25.62
CA VAL A 22 16.76 -27.79 25.35
C VAL A 22 16.25 -29.03 26.07
N HIS A 23 16.59 -29.15 27.35
CA HIS A 23 16.09 -30.23 28.20
C HIS A 23 14.72 -29.96 28.84
N ASP A 24 14.09 -28.79 28.62
CA ASP A 24 12.75 -28.49 29.16
C ASP A 24 11.69 -28.21 28.08
N VAL A 25 11.73 -28.92 26.95
CA VAL A 25 10.53 -29.07 26.11
C VAL A 25 9.90 -30.42 26.45
N LEU A 26 8.89 -30.35 27.31
CA LEU A 26 8.06 -31.41 27.88
C LEU A 26 7.99 -32.72 27.07
N PRO A 27 7.98 -33.89 27.77
CA PRO A 27 7.77 -35.18 27.13
C PRO A 27 6.44 -35.17 26.35
N TRP A 28 6.45 -35.84 25.21
CA TRP A 28 5.29 -36.12 24.35
C TRP A 28 4.23 -37.03 25.01
N SER A 29 4.05 -36.94 26.33
CA SER A 29 3.11 -37.73 27.10
C SER A 29 1.86 -36.91 27.40
N SER A 30 0.76 -37.38 26.81
CA SER A 30 -0.64 -36.91 26.94
C SER A 30 -1.01 -35.63 26.16
N SER A 31 -1.70 -35.83 25.03
CA SER A 31 -2.38 -34.81 24.22
C SER A 31 -3.61 -34.18 24.91
N SER A 32 -3.83 -34.49 26.18
CA SER A 32 -4.98 -34.06 26.99
C SER A 32 -4.80 -32.68 27.63
N SER A 33 -3.57 -32.17 27.76
CA SER A 33 -3.26 -30.85 28.32
C SER A 33 -3.10 -29.74 27.27
N TRP A 34 -3.19 -30.08 25.99
CA TRP A 34 -2.97 -29.15 24.90
C TRP A 34 -4.22 -28.29 24.67
N SER A 35 -4.04 -26.99 24.48
CA SER A 35 -5.15 -26.13 24.05
C SER A 35 -5.71 -26.62 22.70
N ASN A 36 -6.96 -26.28 22.38
CA ASN A 36 -7.53 -26.62 21.06
C ASN A 36 -6.66 -26.11 19.91
N ASP A 37 -6.03 -24.95 20.09
CA ASP A 37 -5.11 -24.37 19.11
C ASP A 37 -3.87 -25.24 18.94
N GLN A 38 -3.25 -25.67 20.04
CA GLN A 38 -2.08 -26.56 20.00
C GLN A 38 -2.41 -27.91 19.32
N ARG A 39 -3.62 -28.45 19.54
CA ARG A 39 -4.08 -29.68 18.85
C ARG A 39 -4.33 -29.45 17.36
N GLN A 40 -4.89 -28.31 16.97
CA GLN A 40 -5.00 -27.92 15.56
C GLN A 40 -3.62 -27.73 14.92
N LEU A 41 -2.66 -27.13 15.62
CA LEU A 41 -1.28 -26.95 15.15
C LEU A 41 -0.55 -28.29 14.94
N LEU A 42 -0.83 -29.33 15.73
CA LEU A 42 -0.31 -30.68 15.45
C LEU A 42 -0.85 -31.28 14.16
N SER A 43 -2.10 -30.97 13.80
CA SER A 43 -2.72 -31.43 12.56
C SER A 43 -2.19 -30.71 11.31
N LEU A 44 -1.45 -29.61 11.48
CA LEU A 44 -0.71 -28.97 10.37
C LEU A 44 0.44 -29.84 9.86
N VAL A 45 0.90 -30.81 10.65
CA VAL A 45 2.11 -31.57 10.34
C VAL A 45 1.77 -33.00 9.94
N ASP A 46 1.94 -33.29 8.65
CA ASP A 46 1.83 -34.64 8.11
C ASP A 46 2.77 -35.59 8.90
N PRO A 47 2.33 -36.79 9.32
CA PRO A 47 3.18 -37.82 9.92
C PRO A 47 4.49 -38.09 9.16
N GLY A 48 4.51 -37.89 7.83
CA GLY A 48 5.71 -38.01 6.99
C GLY A 48 6.67 -36.81 7.02
N THR A 49 6.32 -35.71 7.72
CA THR A 49 7.17 -34.52 7.82
C THR A 49 8.38 -34.80 8.71
N PRO A 50 9.62 -34.44 8.30
CA PRO A 50 10.81 -34.66 9.12
C PRO A 50 10.68 -34.08 10.54
N LYS A 51 11.11 -34.83 11.56
CA LYS A 51 10.99 -34.46 12.99
C LYS A 51 11.46 -33.03 13.29
N ARG A 52 12.58 -32.62 12.69
CA ARG A 52 13.15 -31.27 12.87
C ARG A 52 12.26 -30.16 12.28
N HIS A 53 11.63 -30.42 11.13
CA HIS A 53 10.65 -29.52 10.51
C HIS A 53 9.40 -29.40 11.36
N ARG A 54 8.84 -30.55 11.80
CA ARG A 54 7.71 -30.58 12.74
C ARG A 54 7.97 -29.73 13.99
N ARG A 55 9.12 -29.92 14.63
CA ARG A 55 9.52 -29.17 15.83
C ARG A 55 9.59 -27.66 15.57
N SER A 56 10.20 -27.25 14.45
CA SER A 56 10.32 -25.84 14.11
C SER A 56 8.96 -25.18 13.89
N LEU A 57 8.07 -25.85 13.15
CA LEU A 57 6.73 -25.33 12.88
C LEU A 57 5.90 -25.19 14.16
N LEU A 58 5.99 -26.17 15.08
CA LEU A 58 5.32 -26.09 16.39
C LEU A 58 5.85 -24.94 17.25
N LEU A 59 7.16 -24.70 17.25
CA LEU A 59 7.75 -23.57 17.98
C LEU A 59 7.25 -22.23 17.43
N MET A 60 7.31 -22.03 16.11
CA MET A 60 6.82 -20.80 15.48
C MET A 60 5.33 -20.58 15.74
N ALA A 61 4.53 -21.66 15.66
CA ALA A 61 3.10 -21.57 15.91
C ALA A 61 2.77 -21.23 17.37
N ARG A 62 3.53 -21.77 18.33
CA ARG A 62 3.39 -21.43 19.76
C ARG A 62 3.69 -19.95 19.98
N GLU A 63 4.77 -19.44 19.41
CA GLU A 63 5.10 -18.01 19.48
C GLU A 63 4.03 -17.15 18.82
N LEU A 64 3.48 -17.60 17.69
CA LEU A 64 2.43 -16.89 16.98
C LEU A 64 1.13 -16.80 17.80
N VAL A 65 0.72 -17.87 18.47
CA VAL A 65 -0.46 -17.83 19.35
C VAL A 65 -0.25 -16.91 20.55
N ASN A 66 1.01 -16.73 21.00
CA ASN A 66 1.38 -15.91 22.14
C ASN A 66 1.88 -14.51 21.78
N CYS A 67 1.87 -14.11 20.50
CA CYS A 67 2.40 -12.82 20.07
C CYS A 67 1.72 -11.65 20.80
N SER A 68 2.49 -10.64 21.20
CA SER A 68 2.04 -9.57 22.09
C SER A 68 1.68 -8.26 21.38
N SER A 69 1.88 -8.19 20.07
CA SER A 69 1.74 -6.97 19.27
C SER A 69 1.49 -7.31 17.81
N VAL A 70 0.85 -6.40 17.08
CA VAL A 70 0.43 -6.66 15.68
C VAL A 70 1.62 -6.92 14.76
N ASP A 71 2.70 -6.17 14.92
CA ASP A 71 3.95 -6.34 14.18
C ASP A 71 4.52 -7.76 14.37
N ARG A 72 4.65 -8.26 15.61
CA ARG A 72 5.16 -9.60 15.89
C ARG A 72 4.23 -10.68 15.37
N CYS A 73 2.92 -10.53 15.57
CA CYS A 73 1.95 -11.47 15.02
C CYS A 73 2.05 -11.54 13.48
N SER A 74 2.15 -10.37 12.83
CA SER A 74 2.19 -10.27 11.37
C SER A 74 3.46 -10.88 10.80
N GLN A 75 4.59 -10.64 11.46
CA GLN A 75 5.90 -11.18 11.10
C GLN A 75 5.90 -12.71 11.18
N LEU A 76 5.51 -13.26 12.33
CA LEU A 76 5.48 -14.71 12.55
C LEU A 76 4.52 -15.40 11.59
N TRP A 77 3.32 -14.84 11.40
CA TRP A 77 2.36 -15.36 10.44
C TRP A 77 2.91 -15.31 9.02
N SER A 78 3.53 -14.20 8.61
CA SER A 78 4.11 -14.03 7.27
C SER A 78 5.23 -15.04 6.99
N PHE A 79 6.10 -15.31 7.97
CA PHE A 79 7.12 -16.34 7.84
C PHE A 79 6.49 -17.73 7.68
N MET A 80 5.49 -18.04 8.50
CA MET A 80 4.78 -19.32 8.41
C MET A 80 4.04 -19.49 7.09
N ALA A 81 3.31 -18.46 6.65
CA ALA A 81 2.57 -18.41 5.40
C ALA A 81 3.48 -18.66 4.19
N THR A 82 4.63 -17.98 4.18
CA THR A 82 5.59 -18.02 3.07
C THR A 82 6.35 -19.34 2.99
N LEU A 83 6.81 -19.87 4.13
CA LEU A 83 7.70 -21.03 4.16
C LEU A 83 6.96 -22.37 4.16
N HIS A 84 5.79 -22.44 4.80
CA HIS A 84 5.17 -23.73 5.15
C HIS A 84 3.86 -24.05 4.44
N VAL A 85 3.04 -23.07 4.04
CA VAL A 85 1.66 -23.39 3.58
C VAL A 85 1.63 -24.20 2.29
N LYS A 86 2.53 -23.91 1.35
CA LYS A 86 2.66 -24.67 0.09
C LYS A 86 3.13 -26.11 0.27
N SER A 87 3.60 -26.50 1.46
CA SER A 87 4.08 -27.85 1.75
C SER A 87 2.96 -28.79 2.23
N HIS A 88 1.76 -28.27 2.56
CA HIS A 88 0.69 -29.06 3.18
C HIS A 88 -0.73 -28.72 2.65
N PRO A 89 -1.06 -29.04 1.37
CA PRO A 89 -2.36 -28.72 0.76
C PRO A 89 -3.56 -29.35 1.47
N ARG A 90 -3.36 -30.53 2.08
CA ARG A 90 -4.39 -31.27 2.83
C ARG A 90 -4.83 -30.57 4.12
N SER A 91 -4.08 -29.58 4.57
CA SER A 91 -4.32 -28.86 5.83
C SER A 91 -4.97 -27.49 5.62
N SER A 92 -5.54 -27.21 4.45
CA SER A 92 -6.13 -25.91 4.11
C SER A 92 -7.16 -25.42 5.15
N LYS A 93 -8.02 -26.31 5.66
CA LYS A 93 -8.99 -25.99 6.72
C LYS A 93 -8.31 -25.56 8.03
N VAL A 94 -7.22 -26.21 8.39
CA VAL A 94 -6.48 -25.94 9.64
C VAL A 94 -5.75 -24.61 9.53
N TRP A 95 -5.09 -24.35 8.40
CA TRP A 95 -4.47 -23.06 8.14
C TRP A 95 -5.50 -21.92 8.08
N MET A 96 -6.71 -22.18 7.53
CA MET A 96 -7.80 -21.20 7.53
C MET A 96 -8.27 -20.89 8.95
N SER A 97 -8.44 -21.91 9.78
CA SER A 97 -8.77 -21.75 11.20
C SER A 97 -7.74 -20.89 11.93
N LEU A 98 -6.45 -21.20 11.73
CA LEU A 98 -5.34 -20.44 12.31
C LEU A 98 -5.32 -18.99 11.83
N TRP A 99 -5.52 -18.74 10.52
CA TRP A 99 -5.60 -17.39 9.97
C TRP A 99 -6.75 -16.59 10.62
N HIS A 100 -7.93 -17.18 10.79
CA HIS A 100 -9.05 -16.52 11.47
C HIS A 100 -8.73 -16.20 12.94
N HIS A 101 -8.12 -17.15 13.66
CA HIS A 101 -7.76 -16.97 15.06
C HIS A 101 -6.71 -15.86 15.24
N ILE A 102 -5.64 -15.89 14.44
CA ILE A 102 -4.58 -14.89 14.47
C ILE A 102 -5.08 -13.52 14.02
N GLY A 103 -5.94 -13.48 13.00
CA GLY A 103 -6.64 -12.26 12.60
C GLY A 103 -7.44 -11.65 13.76
N GLY A 104 -8.21 -12.46 14.49
CA GLY A 104 -8.93 -12.01 15.70
C GLY A 104 -7.99 -11.46 16.78
N ARG A 105 -6.88 -12.16 17.04
CA ARG A 105 -5.86 -11.70 18.01
C ARG A 105 -5.24 -10.37 17.60
N MET A 106 -4.87 -10.19 16.33
CA MET A 106 -4.32 -8.93 15.82
C MET A 106 -5.33 -7.78 15.95
N MET A 107 -6.61 -8.04 15.71
CA MET A 107 -7.67 -7.05 15.92
C MET A 107 -7.75 -6.60 17.38
N ASP A 108 -7.72 -7.55 18.32
CA ASP A 108 -7.79 -7.24 19.75
C ASP A 108 -6.54 -6.50 20.24
N LEU A 109 -5.35 -6.92 19.79
CA LEU A 109 -4.10 -6.22 20.07
C LEU A 109 -4.13 -4.79 19.50
N ARG A 110 -4.57 -4.62 18.26
CA ARG A 110 -4.65 -3.29 17.65
C ARG A 110 -5.63 -2.39 18.37
N ARG A 111 -6.80 -2.91 18.75
CA ARG A 111 -7.78 -2.17 19.56
C ARG A 111 -7.18 -1.70 20.88
N ALA A 112 -6.41 -2.56 21.56
CA ALA A 112 -5.73 -2.20 22.80
C ALA A 112 -4.67 -1.09 22.58
N GLU A 113 -3.91 -1.14 21.49
CA GLU A 113 -2.92 -0.11 21.11
C GLU A 113 -3.56 1.25 20.82
N LEU A 114 -4.77 1.26 20.25
CA LEU A 114 -5.47 2.48 19.82
C LEU A 114 -6.15 3.26 20.95
N MET A 115 -6.28 2.71 22.17
CA MET A 115 -7.04 3.28 23.31
C MET A 115 -6.48 4.61 23.88
N GLN A 116 -5.63 5.32 23.18
CA GLN A 116 -5.20 6.67 23.56
C GLN A 116 -6.19 7.72 23.05
N LYS A 117 -6.80 8.46 23.98
CA LYS A 117 -7.63 9.63 23.64
C LYS A 117 -6.80 10.63 22.84
N THR A 118 -7.22 10.90 21.62
CA THR A 118 -6.69 11.98 20.80
C THR A 118 -7.66 13.14 20.89
N ASP A 119 -7.15 14.34 21.14
CA ASP A 119 -7.95 15.55 21.08
C ASP A 119 -8.02 16.00 19.62
N PHE A 120 -9.22 15.95 19.03
CA PHE A 120 -9.47 16.47 17.69
C PHE A 120 -9.94 17.93 17.69
N SER A 121 -9.87 18.61 18.85
CA SER A 121 -10.14 20.04 18.93
C SER A 121 -8.96 20.84 18.35
N GLY A 122 -9.16 21.39 17.17
CA GLY A 122 -8.18 22.21 16.49
C GLY A 122 -8.88 23.13 15.51
N ARG A 123 -8.70 24.44 15.67
CA ARG A 123 -9.22 25.41 14.71
C ARG A 123 -8.38 25.31 13.45
N LEU A 124 -9.02 25.10 12.30
CA LEU A 124 -8.37 25.10 11.01
C LEU A 124 -8.01 26.55 10.67
N SER A 125 -6.72 26.83 10.51
CA SER A 125 -6.27 28.03 9.81
C SER A 125 -6.56 27.87 8.31
N GLU A 126 -6.79 28.99 7.65
CA GLU A 126 -6.79 29.01 6.18
C GLU A 126 -5.38 28.67 5.69
N ALA A 127 -5.30 27.73 4.74
CA ALA A 127 -4.04 27.39 4.10
C ALA A 127 -3.85 28.28 2.87
N SER A 128 -2.67 28.88 2.76
CA SER A 128 -2.26 29.70 1.61
C SER A 128 -1.37 28.89 0.66
N GLU A 129 -1.39 29.21 -0.64
CA GLU A 129 -0.44 28.57 -1.58
C GLU A 129 1.01 28.96 -1.30
N GLU A 130 1.25 30.22 -0.93
CA GLU A 130 2.59 30.74 -0.61
C GLU A 130 3.27 29.99 0.54
N SER A 131 2.48 29.56 1.53
CA SER A 131 2.96 28.79 2.68
C SER A 131 2.74 27.27 2.51
N SER A 132 2.40 26.82 1.30
CA SER A 132 2.18 25.39 1.01
C SER A 132 3.32 24.78 0.19
N VAL A 133 3.44 23.46 0.30
CA VAL A 133 4.51 22.68 -0.32
C VAL A 133 3.92 21.71 -1.32
N LEU A 134 4.42 21.73 -2.55
CA LEU A 134 4.24 20.64 -3.51
C LEU A 134 5.44 19.68 -3.38
N LEU A 135 5.18 18.50 -2.85
CA LEU A 135 6.20 17.56 -2.39
C LEU A 135 6.25 16.30 -3.26
N LEU A 136 7.46 15.88 -3.62
CA LEU A 136 7.78 14.56 -4.14
C LEU A 136 8.83 13.89 -3.25
N ALA A 137 8.72 12.57 -3.11
CA ALA A 137 9.68 11.77 -2.36
C ALA A 137 10.29 10.67 -3.21
N ALA A 138 11.57 10.37 -2.99
CA ALA A 138 12.25 9.25 -3.61
C ALA A 138 13.22 8.54 -2.66
N HIS A 139 13.33 7.22 -2.77
CA HIS A 139 14.25 6.45 -1.95
C HIS A 139 15.74 6.84 -2.11
N ALA A 140 16.13 7.38 -3.27
CA ALA A 140 17.53 7.73 -3.58
C ALA A 140 17.61 8.98 -4.49
N PRO A 141 18.64 9.84 -4.34
CA PRO A 141 18.78 11.07 -5.12
C PRO A 141 18.78 10.86 -6.64
N GLY A 142 19.48 9.82 -7.12
CA GLY A 142 19.55 9.49 -8.55
C GLY A 142 18.22 9.10 -9.19
N TYR A 143 17.14 8.90 -8.42
CA TYR A 143 15.81 8.65 -8.97
C TYR A 143 15.29 9.86 -9.76
N PHE A 144 15.52 11.07 -9.29
CA PHE A 144 15.05 12.29 -9.93
C PHE A 144 15.85 12.66 -11.19
N GLU A 145 17.07 12.16 -11.31
CA GLU A 145 17.94 12.33 -12.49
C GLU A 145 17.53 11.43 -13.66
N ARG A 146 16.61 10.48 -13.44
CA ARG A 146 16.17 9.55 -14.48
C ARG A 146 15.44 10.27 -15.60
N ARG A 147 15.80 9.94 -16.85
CA ARG A 147 15.19 10.53 -18.07
C ARG A 147 13.68 10.34 -18.16
N ASP A 148 13.15 9.27 -17.58
CA ASP A 148 11.72 8.97 -17.55
C ASP A 148 10.95 9.65 -16.41
N VAL A 149 11.66 10.22 -15.43
CA VAL A 149 11.07 10.95 -14.28
C VAL A 149 11.15 12.46 -14.50
N ALA A 150 12.26 12.93 -15.09
CA ALA A 150 12.53 14.36 -15.30
C ALA A 150 11.38 15.17 -15.95
N PRO A 151 10.60 14.65 -16.92
CA PRO A 151 9.47 15.39 -17.47
C PRO A 151 8.36 15.71 -16.44
N PHE A 152 8.09 14.78 -15.52
CA PHE A 152 7.09 14.96 -14.46
C PHE A 152 7.55 15.98 -13.42
N LEU A 153 8.82 15.88 -12.99
CA LEU A 153 9.41 16.85 -12.05
C LEU A 153 9.31 18.28 -12.57
N ARG A 154 9.77 18.51 -13.81
CA ARG A 154 9.71 19.86 -14.43
C ARG A 154 8.29 20.40 -14.49
N GLN A 155 7.32 19.55 -14.78
CA GLN A 155 5.92 19.95 -14.87
C GLN A 155 5.38 20.42 -13.51
N LEU A 156 5.75 19.72 -12.43
CA LEU A 156 5.35 20.06 -11.07
C LEU A 156 6.13 21.27 -10.52
N GLU A 157 7.42 21.39 -10.84
CA GLU A 157 8.24 22.57 -10.55
C GLU A 157 7.63 23.85 -11.17
N CYS A 158 7.29 23.80 -12.46
CA CYS A 158 6.64 24.91 -13.14
C CYS A 158 5.29 25.25 -12.50
N TYR A 159 4.51 24.24 -12.11
CA TYR A 159 3.24 24.48 -11.42
C TYR A 159 3.45 25.22 -10.09
N ALA A 160 4.33 24.70 -9.23
CA ALA A 160 4.61 25.28 -7.93
C ALA A 160 5.12 26.73 -8.06
N ALA A 161 6.08 26.98 -8.94
CA ALA A 161 6.62 28.33 -9.17
C ALA A 161 5.54 29.34 -9.59
N LYS A 162 4.58 28.92 -10.42
CA LYS A 162 3.49 29.81 -10.87
C LYS A 162 2.41 30.03 -9.83
N ARG A 163 2.18 29.06 -8.93
CA ARG A 163 1.29 29.19 -7.77
C ARG A 163 1.97 29.79 -6.54
N GLN A 164 3.23 30.18 -6.66
CA GLN A 164 4.07 30.65 -5.55
C GLN A 164 4.18 29.63 -4.40
N MET A 165 3.93 28.35 -4.69
CA MET A 165 4.14 27.27 -3.74
C MET A 165 5.62 26.91 -3.69
N ARG A 166 6.07 26.41 -2.55
CA ARG A 166 7.40 25.79 -2.49
C ARG A 166 7.36 24.41 -3.14
N PHE A 167 8.25 24.20 -4.11
CA PHE A 167 8.51 22.86 -4.64
C PHE A 167 9.59 22.15 -3.81
N ALA A 168 9.35 20.89 -3.45
CA ALA A 168 10.31 20.06 -2.76
C ALA A 168 10.38 18.67 -3.41
N ALA A 169 11.55 18.31 -3.94
CA ALA A 169 11.87 16.95 -4.38
C ALA A 169 12.89 16.36 -3.40
N VAL A 170 12.38 15.61 -2.41
CA VAL A 170 13.19 15.09 -1.30
C VAL A 170 13.59 13.66 -1.59
N ALA A 171 14.90 13.39 -1.50
CA ALA A 171 15.42 12.04 -1.44
C ALA A 171 16.24 11.89 -0.17
N GLY A 172 16.41 10.66 0.30
CA GLY A 172 17.07 10.35 1.58
C GLY A 172 18.45 11.00 1.78
N PRO A 173 19.06 10.83 2.97
CA PRO A 173 18.88 9.67 3.83
C PRO A 173 17.61 9.72 4.68
N TRP A 174 16.89 8.59 4.72
CA TRP A 174 15.74 8.39 5.59
C TRP A 174 16.17 7.86 6.97
N PRO A 175 15.40 8.08 8.05
CA PRO A 175 15.78 7.64 9.40
C PRO A 175 16.01 6.12 9.52
N VAL A 176 15.30 5.34 8.71
CA VAL A 176 15.40 3.88 8.65
C VAL A 176 15.87 3.46 7.27
N LYS A 177 16.88 2.60 7.24
CA LYS A 177 17.34 1.92 6.04
C LYS A 177 16.79 0.50 6.04
N HIS A 178 16.11 0.14 4.98
CA HIS A 178 15.70 -1.23 4.71
C HIS A 178 16.74 -1.91 3.83
N GLU A 179 17.45 -2.90 4.36
CA GLU A 179 18.45 -3.65 3.62
C GLU A 179 17.84 -4.96 3.13
N LYS A 180 17.86 -5.17 1.81
CA LYS A 180 17.34 -6.37 1.17
C LYS A 180 18.30 -7.52 1.43
N VAL A 181 17.84 -8.53 2.16
CA VAL A 181 18.59 -9.76 2.45
C VAL A 181 18.24 -10.85 1.44
N ALA A 182 16.97 -10.95 1.04
CA ALA A 182 16.56 -11.87 -0.02
C ALA A 182 15.39 -11.32 -0.83
N ILE A 183 15.32 -11.68 -2.11
CA ILE A 183 14.20 -11.37 -2.99
C ILE A 183 13.69 -12.69 -3.56
N VAL A 184 12.41 -12.97 -3.36
CA VAL A 184 11.76 -14.17 -3.86
C VAL A 184 10.72 -13.77 -4.89
N GLU A 185 10.88 -14.25 -6.12
CA GLU A 185 9.85 -14.09 -7.14
C GLU A 185 8.70 -15.07 -6.86
N LEU A 186 7.49 -14.54 -6.79
CA LEU A 186 6.24 -15.29 -6.71
C LEU A 186 5.64 -15.43 -8.12
N MET A 187 4.32 -15.60 -8.22
CA MET A 187 3.64 -15.66 -9.51
C MET A 187 3.38 -14.24 -10.04
N TRP A 188 3.28 -14.09 -11.36
CA TRP A 188 2.83 -12.84 -12.01
C TRP A 188 3.72 -11.61 -11.73
N ASN A 189 5.04 -11.77 -11.68
CA ASN A 189 6.01 -10.71 -11.34
C ASN A 189 5.83 -10.09 -9.94
N LEU A 190 5.07 -10.74 -9.05
CA LEU A 190 5.03 -10.36 -7.64
C LEU A 190 6.33 -10.79 -6.98
N HIS A 191 6.91 -9.92 -6.17
CA HIS A 191 8.13 -10.21 -5.43
C HIS A 191 7.84 -10.20 -3.93
N GLN A 192 8.61 -10.97 -3.16
CA GLN A 192 8.72 -10.85 -1.71
C GLN A 192 10.12 -10.34 -1.38
N PHE A 193 10.17 -9.21 -0.69
CA PHE A 193 11.40 -8.58 -0.23
C PHE A 193 11.58 -8.90 1.25
N TRP A 194 12.54 -9.78 1.54
CA TRP A 194 12.99 -10.02 2.91
C TRP A 194 14.01 -8.96 3.25
N THR A 195 13.70 -8.13 4.23
CA THR A 195 14.50 -6.96 4.56
C THR A 195 14.83 -6.90 6.04
N THR A 196 16.02 -6.42 6.35
CA THR A 196 16.38 -6.00 7.69
C THR A 196 16.22 -4.50 7.82
N GLN A 197 15.77 -4.04 8.98
CA GLN A 197 15.66 -2.61 9.29
C GLN A 197 16.86 -2.16 10.10
N ARG A 198 17.42 -0.99 9.76
CA ARG A 198 18.56 -0.39 10.44
C ARG A 198 18.35 1.10 10.63
N PRO A 199 18.74 1.67 11.79
CA PRO A 199 18.90 3.11 11.90
C PRO A 199 19.90 3.59 10.85
N ALA A 200 19.60 4.66 10.11
CA ALA A 200 20.52 5.16 9.08
C ALA A 200 21.87 5.62 9.64
N ALA A 201 21.91 6.00 10.92
CA ALA A 201 23.14 6.35 11.64
C ALA A 201 24.00 5.13 12.05
N ALA A 202 23.49 3.90 11.92
CA ALA A 202 24.28 2.71 12.20
C ALA A 202 25.38 2.57 11.13
N SER A 203 26.64 2.72 11.52
CA SER A 203 27.77 2.63 10.58
C SER A 203 27.78 1.28 9.87
N ALA A 204 27.92 1.29 8.54
CA ALA A 204 28.10 0.09 7.70
C ALA A 204 29.33 -0.78 8.08
N ALA A 205 30.15 -0.34 9.04
CA ALA A 205 31.42 -0.93 9.44
C ALA A 205 31.36 -1.81 10.71
N SER A 206 30.18 -2.04 11.30
CA SER A 206 30.09 -2.97 12.43
C SER A 206 30.27 -4.41 11.93
N ALA A 207 31.42 -5.01 12.23
CA ALA A 207 31.72 -6.40 11.89
C ALA A 207 30.65 -7.39 12.44
N ALA A 208 30.02 -7.07 13.57
CA ALA A 208 28.95 -7.86 14.17
C ALA A 208 27.66 -7.85 13.31
N TRP A 209 27.33 -6.71 12.69
CA TRP A 209 26.17 -6.61 11.79
C TRP A 209 26.41 -7.39 10.49
N ASN A 210 27.62 -7.35 9.96
CA ASN A 210 27.99 -8.08 8.74
C ASN A 210 27.94 -9.60 8.94
N ALA A 211 28.47 -10.11 10.07
CA ALA A 211 28.41 -11.54 10.39
C ALA A 211 26.95 -12.01 10.55
N ARG A 212 26.13 -11.25 11.29
CA ARG A 212 24.71 -11.57 11.50
C ARG A 212 23.89 -11.56 10.21
N ASP A 213 24.15 -10.61 9.30
CA ASP A 213 23.50 -10.58 7.99
C ASP A 213 23.90 -11.76 7.12
N GLN A 214 25.18 -12.15 7.14
CA GLN A 214 25.66 -13.31 6.38
C GLN A 214 24.98 -14.58 6.87
N ASP A 215 24.92 -14.80 8.19
CA ASP A 215 24.22 -15.95 8.77
C ASP A 215 22.74 -15.96 8.42
N LEU A 216 22.09 -14.79 8.50
CA LEU A 216 20.70 -14.63 8.12
C LEU A 216 20.48 -14.89 6.62
N HIS A 217 21.38 -14.40 5.76
CA HIS A 217 21.33 -14.64 4.32
C HIS A 217 21.44 -16.14 4.00
N PHE A 218 22.37 -16.86 4.63
CA PHE A 218 22.48 -18.31 4.46
C PHE A 218 21.25 -19.05 4.98
N LEU A 219 20.72 -18.66 6.14
CA LEU A 219 19.48 -19.22 6.69
C LEU A 219 18.30 -18.98 5.74
N LEU A 220 18.08 -17.75 5.29
CA LEU A 220 17.00 -17.41 4.37
C LEU A 220 17.14 -18.15 3.04
N HIS A 221 18.35 -18.26 2.49
CA HIS A 221 18.60 -19.07 1.30
C HIS A 221 18.20 -20.54 1.52
N ASP A 222 18.61 -21.17 2.62
CA ASP A 222 18.23 -22.54 2.99
C ASP A 222 16.71 -22.73 3.12
N LEU A 223 16.01 -21.72 3.67
CA LEU A 223 14.57 -21.75 3.91
C LEU A 223 13.76 -21.49 2.65
N ILE A 224 14.10 -20.46 1.89
CA ILE A 224 13.43 -20.06 0.63
C ILE A 224 13.58 -21.17 -0.43
N THR A 225 14.78 -21.76 -0.54
CA THR A 225 15.03 -22.90 -1.43
C THR A 225 14.48 -24.23 -0.89
N ARG A 226 13.84 -24.20 0.29
CA ARG A 226 13.23 -25.34 0.99
C ARG A 226 14.16 -26.50 1.31
N ARG A 227 15.48 -26.29 1.25
CA ARG A 227 16.49 -27.33 1.54
C ARG A 227 16.48 -27.72 3.01
N ARG A 228 16.25 -26.76 3.92
CA ARG A 228 16.32 -26.98 5.37
C ARG A 228 15.21 -26.27 6.15
N LEU A 229 13.95 -26.50 5.80
CA LEU A 229 12.78 -25.92 6.50
C LEU A 229 12.74 -26.19 8.02
N GLY A 230 13.41 -27.25 8.49
CA GLY A 230 13.63 -27.52 9.92
C GLY A 230 14.57 -26.55 10.64
N ARG A 231 15.02 -25.48 9.97
CA ARG A 231 15.73 -24.35 10.57
C ARG A 231 14.83 -23.12 10.74
N SER A 232 13.56 -23.18 10.33
CA SER A 232 12.68 -22.00 10.31
C SER A 232 12.46 -21.35 11.68
N ALA A 233 12.52 -22.13 12.76
CA ALA A 233 12.44 -21.59 14.12
C ALA A 233 13.67 -20.73 14.50
N GLU A 234 14.79 -20.82 13.79
CA GLU A 234 15.94 -19.93 13.99
C GLU A 234 15.58 -18.47 13.64
N LEU A 235 14.55 -18.24 12.82
CA LEU A 235 14.03 -16.89 12.54
C LEU A 235 13.40 -16.23 13.78
N LEU A 236 13.03 -17.00 14.82
CA LEU A 236 12.45 -16.46 16.05
C LEU A 236 13.44 -15.55 16.81
N ALA A 237 14.75 -15.74 16.59
CA ALA A 237 15.81 -14.90 17.15
C ALA A 237 15.88 -13.48 16.52
N TYR A 238 15.06 -13.21 15.51
CA TYR A 238 14.96 -11.93 14.83
C TYR A 238 13.59 -11.31 15.12
N ASN A 239 13.58 -10.19 15.86
CA ASN A 239 12.36 -9.43 16.16
C ASN A 239 11.84 -8.70 14.91
N ALA A 240 10.61 -8.19 14.98
CA ALA A 240 9.99 -7.44 13.89
C ALA A 240 10.80 -6.18 13.52
N ASP A 241 11.44 -5.52 14.47
CA ASP A 241 12.35 -4.39 14.22
C ASP A 241 13.65 -4.78 13.50
N VAL A 242 13.90 -6.09 13.33
CA VAL A 242 15.13 -6.60 12.72
C VAL A 242 14.88 -7.25 11.37
N LEU A 243 13.81 -8.03 11.20
CA LEU A 243 13.54 -8.75 9.96
C LEU A 243 12.05 -8.70 9.60
N ASN A 244 11.73 -8.21 8.41
CA ASN A 244 10.37 -8.25 7.87
C ASN A 244 10.39 -8.77 6.43
N VAL A 245 9.22 -9.18 5.96
CA VAL A 245 9.00 -9.51 4.55
C VAL A 245 7.94 -8.58 3.98
N PHE A 246 8.14 -8.06 2.77
CA PHE A 246 7.24 -7.10 2.11
C PHE A 246 6.91 -7.54 0.68
N HIS A 247 5.78 -7.09 0.13
CA HIS A 247 5.40 -7.35 -1.27
C HIS A 247 5.97 -6.34 -2.26
N GLU A 248 6.53 -5.23 -1.75
CA GLU A 248 7.24 -4.22 -2.51
C GLU A 248 8.52 -3.82 -1.77
N ASP A 249 9.46 -3.16 -2.45
CA ASP A 249 10.68 -2.65 -1.85
C ASP A 249 10.35 -1.58 -0.80
N PRO A 250 10.48 -1.87 0.51
CA PRO A 250 10.07 -0.94 1.57
C PRO A 250 10.85 0.36 1.56
N SER A 251 12.05 0.38 0.96
CA SER A 251 12.85 1.59 0.78
C SER A 251 12.12 2.63 -0.08
N LYS A 252 11.29 2.17 -1.02
CA LYS A 252 10.47 3.04 -1.90
C LYS A 252 9.15 3.42 -1.23
N MET A 253 8.51 2.44 -0.61
CA MET A 253 7.19 2.56 0.00
C MET A 253 7.11 3.66 1.06
N TYR A 254 8.13 3.76 1.92
CA TYR A 254 8.03 4.61 3.11
C TYR A 254 8.68 5.99 2.97
N ALA A 255 9.40 6.24 1.87
CA ALA A 255 10.03 7.53 1.56
C ALA A 255 9.06 8.71 1.72
N LYS A 256 7.81 8.54 1.25
CA LYS A 256 6.76 9.55 1.33
C LYS A 256 6.36 9.90 2.76
N ILE A 257 6.31 8.93 3.68
CA ILE A 257 5.91 9.16 5.08
C ILE A 257 6.90 10.12 5.75
N TRP A 258 8.20 9.85 5.60
CA TRP A 258 9.26 10.68 6.20
C TRP A 258 9.35 12.05 5.54
N ALA A 259 9.19 12.13 4.21
CA ALA A 259 9.20 13.41 3.50
C ALA A 259 8.05 14.32 3.95
N ILE A 260 6.83 13.78 4.07
CA ILE A 260 5.66 14.56 4.54
C ILE A 260 5.86 14.98 6.00
N GLU A 261 6.32 14.07 6.87
CA GLU A 261 6.61 14.36 8.28
C GLU A 261 7.63 15.50 8.44
N GLN A 262 8.72 15.46 7.64
CA GLN A 262 9.75 16.51 7.64
C GLN A 262 9.17 17.89 7.28
N GLU A 263 8.28 17.95 6.29
CA GLU A 263 7.69 19.23 5.87
C GLU A 263 6.65 19.76 6.86
N LEU A 264 5.84 18.89 7.47
CA LEU A 264 4.89 19.28 8.52
C LEU A 264 5.56 19.60 9.87
N ALA A 265 6.85 19.29 10.05
CA ALA A 265 7.61 19.72 11.21
C ALA A 265 7.93 21.23 11.17
N ASN A 266 7.92 21.85 9.99
CA ASN A 266 8.09 23.29 9.85
C ASN A 266 6.76 24.02 10.14
N GLU A 267 6.71 24.81 11.20
CA GLU A 267 5.51 25.57 11.60
C GLU A 267 5.11 26.65 10.58
N SER A 268 6.01 27.06 9.68
CA SER A 268 5.70 28.01 8.60
C SER A 268 4.99 27.36 7.41
N VAL A 269 4.81 26.03 7.41
CA VAL A 269 4.11 25.32 6.34
C VAL A 269 2.65 25.16 6.74
N ASP A 270 1.74 25.70 5.93
CA ASP A 270 0.29 25.55 6.12
C ASP A 270 -0.19 24.16 5.68
N MET A 271 0.31 23.70 4.53
CA MET A 271 -0.15 22.47 3.89
C MET A 271 0.97 21.81 3.06
N VAL A 272 0.98 20.48 3.07
CA VAL A 272 1.80 19.64 2.18
C VAL A 272 0.87 18.92 1.22
N ILE A 273 1.13 19.06 -0.07
CA ILE A 273 0.48 18.30 -1.14
C ILE A 273 1.53 17.38 -1.74
N TYR A 274 1.37 16.09 -1.51
CA TYR A 274 2.24 15.04 -2.00
C TYR A 274 1.74 14.49 -3.34
N LEU A 275 2.68 14.29 -4.28
CA LEU A 275 2.46 13.59 -5.54
C LEU A 275 3.56 12.54 -5.79
N ASP A 276 3.18 11.36 -6.28
CA ASP A 276 4.12 10.42 -6.86
C ASP A 276 4.73 11.00 -8.15
N ALA A 277 5.96 10.59 -8.46
CA ALA A 277 6.72 11.16 -9.58
C ALA A 277 6.19 10.75 -10.97
N ASP A 278 5.16 9.92 -11.03
CA ASP A 278 4.42 9.55 -12.23
C ASP A 278 3.02 10.12 -12.24
N MET A 279 2.86 11.30 -11.64
CA MET A 279 1.65 12.09 -11.69
C MET A 279 1.87 13.41 -12.44
N THR A 280 0.83 13.89 -13.10
CA THR A 280 0.83 15.20 -13.76
C THR A 280 -0.37 16.02 -13.32
N LEU A 281 -0.19 17.33 -13.26
CA LEU A 281 -1.28 18.29 -13.11
C LEU A 281 -1.78 18.79 -14.47
N ARG A 282 -3.05 19.13 -14.56
CA ARG A 282 -3.62 19.74 -15.76
C ARG A 282 -2.92 21.08 -16.04
N PRO A 283 -2.41 21.37 -17.25
CA PRO A 283 -1.67 22.61 -17.49
C PRO A 283 -2.48 23.89 -17.23
N ASP A 284 -3.75 23.94 -17.62
CA ASP A 284 -4.66 25.07 -17.35
C ASP A 284 -5.06 25.19 -15.87
N ALA A 285 -4.84 24.15 -15.06
CA ALA A 285 -5.03 24.24 -13.62
C ALA A 285 -3.99 25.10 -12.90
N ARG A 286 -2.98 25.60 -13.63
CA ARG A 286 -2.14 26.72 -13.18
C ARG A 286 -2.98 27.90 -12.70
N GLU A 287 -4.20 28.09 -13.21
CA GLU A 287 -5.09 29.16 -12.76
C GLU A 287 -6.02 28.74 -11.60
N TRP A 288 -6.13 27.45 -11.29
CA TRP A 288 -7.17 26.88 -10.43
C TRP A 288 -6.73 26.60 -8.99
N GLY A 289 -5.43 26.62 -8.73
CA GLY A 289 -4.78 26.44 -7.43
C GLY A 289 -5.14 25.16 -6.68
N LEU A 290 -4.16 24.29 -6.38
CA LEU A 290 -4.42 23.05 -5.67
C LEU A 290 -4.92 23.33 -4.25
N VAL A 291 -4.35 24.31 -3.55
CA VAL A 291 -4.81 24.63 -2.19
C VAL A 291 -6.26 25.15 -2.21
N PRO A 292 -6.64 26.18 -3.00
CA PRO A 292 -8.04 26.57 -3.14
C PRO A 292 -8.97 25.45 -3.63
N PHE A 293 -8.47 24.51 -4.43
CA PHE A 293 -9.24 23.33 -4.85
C PHE A 293 -9.53 22.39 -3.68
N LEU A 294 -8.54 22.10 -2.85
CA LEU A 294 -8.68 21.18 -1.72
C LEU A 294 -9.43 21.83 -0.56
N THR A 295 -9.33 23.15 -0.41
CA THR A 295 -9.98 23.88 0.70
C THR A 295 -11.27 24.58 0.28
N ARG A 296 -11.86 24.17 -0.85
CA ARG A 296 -13.06 24.82 -1.42
C ARG A 296 -14.30 24.51 -0.57
N GLY A 297 -15.11 25.52 -0.26
CA GLY A 297 -16.34 25.37 0.53
C GLY A 297 -16.11 25.24 2.05
N ASN A 298 -17.10 24.69 2.77
CA ASN A 298 -16.98 24.37 4.22
C ASN A 298 -16.17 23.07 4.47
N GLU A 299 -15.38 22.61 3.49
CA GLU A 299 -14.57 21.41 3.64
C GLU A 299 -13.48 21.64 4.70
N SER A 300 -13.70 20.99 5.85
CA SER A 300 -12.94 21.12 7.09
C SER A 300 -11.87 20.02 7.23
N GLY A 301 -11.59 19.26 6.18
CA GLY A 301 -10.60 18.20 6.22
C GLY A 301 -9.22 18.70 6.65
N HIS A 302 -8.55 17.91 7.49
CA HIS A 302 -7.13 18.06 7.77
C HIS A 302 -6.29 17.26 6.76
N ILE A 303 -6.86 16.17 6.25
CA ILE A 303 -6.24 15.25 5.31
C ILE A 303 -7.15 15.15 4.09
N PHE A 304 -6.56 15.19 2.90
CA PHE A 304 -7.27 15.12 1.63
C PHE A 304 -6.82 13.89 0.89
N VAL A 305 -7.78 13.02 0.58
CA VAL A 305 -7.54 11.77 -0.14
C VAL A 305 -8.54 11.66 -1.27
N ARG A 306 -8.12 11.04 -2.36
CA ARG A 306 -9.06 10.66 -3.42
C ARG A 306 -10.05 9.63 -2.86
N ASP A 307 -11.33 9.82 -3.16
CA ASP A 307 -12.34 8.79 -2.93
C ASP A 307 -12.22 7.67 -3.98
N SER A 308 -12.57 6.46 -3.57
CA SER A 308 -12.34 5.23 -4.34
C SER A 308 -13.64 4.49 -4.57
N PHE A 309 -13.85 4.01 -5.80
CA PHE A 309 -15.02 3.21 -6.15
C PHE A 309 -15.07 1.92 -5.34
N THR A 310 -16.28 1.47 -5.04
CA THR A 310 -16.49 0.19 -4.38
C THR A 310 -15.95 -0.95 -5.24
N GLY A 311 -15.13 -1.82 -4.64
CA GLY A 311 -14.61 -3.03 -5.29
C GLY A 311 -13.38 -2.86 -6.18
N THR A 312 -12.86 -1.63 -6.38
CA THR A 312 -11.64 -1.40 -7.17
C THR A 312 -10.41 -1.20 -6.29
N GLU A 313 -10.47 -0.24 -5.36
CA GLU A 313 -9.34 0.16 -4.51
C GLU A 313 -9.86 0.73 -3.18
N CYS A 314 -9.02 0.74 -2.14
CA CYS A 314 -9.34 1.37 -0.85
C CYS A 314 -8.97 2.87 -0.87
N VAL A 315 -7.68 3.19 -0.85
CA VAL A 315 -7.15 4.56 -1.00
C VAL A 315 -6.05 4.54 -2.04
N ASN A 316 -5.74 5.67 -2.69
CA ASN A 316 -4.53 5.82 -3.49
C ASN A 316 -3.57 6.81 -2.82
N THR A 317 -2.32 6.40 -2.56
CA THR A 317 -1.32 7.27 -1.91
C THR A 317 -0.37 7.98 -2.87
N GLY A 318 -0.65 7.90 -4.18
CA GLY A 318 0.04 8.69 -5.18
C GLY A 318 -0.27 10.16 -5.04
N PHE A 319 -1.48 10.52 -4.59
CA PHE A 319 -1.83 11.90 -4.24
C PHE A 319 -2.37 11.97 -2.81
N LEU A 320 -1.82 12.88 -2.01
CA LEU A 320 -2.26 13.14 -0.65
C LEU A 320 -2.15 14.63 -0.33
N GLY A 321 -3.11 15.19 0.40
CA GLY A 321 -2.99 16.54 0.99
C GLY A 321 -3.02 16.47 2.52
N PHE A 322 -2.18 17.26 3.19
CA PHE A 322 -2.12 17.36 4.64
C PHE A 322 -2.01 18.81 5.07
N ARG A 323 -2.98 19.33 5.82
CA ARG A 323 -2.79 20.58 6.59
C ARG A 323 -1.85 20.34 7.74
N ASN A 324 -1.09 21.35 8.15
CA ASN A 324 -0.18 21.23 9.29
C ASN A 324 -0.91 21.32 10.62
N THR A 325 -1.55 20.21 11.00
CA THR A 325 -2.34 20.10 12.23
C THR A 325 -1.93 18.88 13.05
N ALA A 326 -2.37 18.84 14.31
CA ALA A 326 -2.20 17.67 15.16
C ALA A 326 -2.86 16.41 14.56
N VAL A 327 -3.98 16.56 13.85
CA VAL A 327 -4.68 15.47 13.15
C VAL A 327 -3.81 14.87 12.05
N SER A 328 -3.20 15.70 11.20
CA SER A 328 -2.30 15.23 10.15
C SER A 328 -1.04 14.57 10.73
N LYS A 329 -0.51 15.10 11.83
CA LYS A 329 0.61 14.48 12.55
C LYS A 329 0.20 13.13 13.16
N ARG A 330 -1.03 13.01 13.67
CA ARG A 330 -1.57 11.76 14.21
C ARG A 330 -1.70 10.68 13.14
N ILE A 331 -2.26 10.98 11.97
CA ILE A 331 -2.36 9.97 10.90
C ILE A 331 -0.98 9.52 10.42
N LEU A 332 0.01 10.42 10.35
CA LEU A 332 1.39 10.03 10.03
C LEU A 332 1.99 9.10 11.08
N GLN A 333 1.73 9.33 12.37
CA GLN A 333 2.12 8.39 13.43
C GLN A 333 1.46 7.02 13.26
N LEU A 334 0.15 6.99 12.99
CA LEU A 334 -0.59 5.73 12.76
C LEU A 334 -0.05 4.99 11.53
N TRP A 335 0.29 5.71 10.46
CA TRP A 335 0.85 5.12 9.24
C TRP A 335 2.26 4.59 9.48
N LYS A 336 3.11 5.37 10.16
CA LYS A 336 4.49 5.00 10.50
C LYS A 336 4.57 3.79 11.43
N GLN A 337 3.66 3.66 12.39
CA GLN A 337 3.58 2.45 13.25
C GLN A 337 3.44 1.16 12.44
N LYS A 338 2.77 1.23 11.28
CA LYS A 338 2.51 0.08 10.42
C LYS A 338 3.67 -0.25 9.49
N THR A 339 4.72 0.58 9.40
CA THR A 339 5.89 0.27 8.56
C THR A 339 6.65 -0.98 9.01
N ASN A 340 6.40 -1.41 10.26
CA ASN A 340 6.97 -2.61 10.86
C ASN A 340 6.07 -3.85 10.71
N TRP A 341 4.89 -3.70 10.10
CA TRP A 341 4.02 -4.84 9.82
C TRP A 341 4.52 -5.58 8.58
N SER A 342 4.58 -6.91 8.66
CA SER A 342 5.02 -7.73 7.54
C SER A 342 3.91 -7.94 6.50
N MET A 343 4.35 -8.08 5.25
CA MET A 343 3.64 -8.53 4.04
C MET A 343 2.54 -7.60 3.55
N PHE A 344 2.78 -6.28 3.45
CA PHE A 344 1.83 -5.44 2.72
C PHE A 344 2.40 -4.20 2.04
N TRP A 345 1.52 -3.37 1.46
CA TRP A 345 1.82 -2.13 0.75
C TRP A 345 1.55 -0.89 1.62
N ASP A 346 2.25 0.23 1.35
CA ASP A 346 2.14 1.48 2.11
C ASP A 346 0.73 2.06 2.01
N GLN A 347 0.14 1.94 0.82
CA GLN A 347 -1.18 2.42 0.50
C GLN A 347 -2.24 1.86 1.43
N ASN A 348 -2.20 0.57 1.70
CA ASN A 348 -3.18 -0.04 2.59
C ASN A 348 -2.90 0.25 4.07
N PHE A 349 -1.64 0.41 4.48
CA PHE A 349 -1.34 0.89 5.83
C PHE A 349 -1.85 2.31 6.05
N PHE A 350 -1.82 3.14 5.01
CA PHE A 350 -2.49 4.43 5.05
C PHE A 350 -4.01 4.28 5.10
N ALA A 351 -4.60 3.40 4.29
CA ALA A 351 -6.04 3.11 4.29
C ALA A 351 -6.53 2.68 5.69
N GLU A 352 -5.78 1.80 6.36
CA GLU A 352 -6.09 1.37 7.72
C GLU A 352 -5.99 2.53 8.71
N SER A 353 -5.00 3.40 8.54
CA SER A 353 -4.83 4.61 9.37
C SER A 353 -5.99 5.59 9.19
N ILE A 354 -6.60 5.67 8.01
CA ILE A 354 -7.84 6.44 7.77
C ILE A 354 -9.01 5.82 8.53
N LEU A 355 -9.21 4.49 8.46
CA LEU A 355 -10.28 3.82 9.21
C LEU A 355 -10.14 4.04 10.72
N GLU A 356 -8.91 3.94 11.24
CA GLU A 356 -8.60 4.21 12.64
C GLU A 356 -8.91 5.65 13.03
N LEU A 357 -8.49 6.62 12.22
CA LEU A 357 -8.73 8.04 12.49
C LEU A 357 -10.23 8.40 12.44
N VAL A 358 -10.94 7.97 11.40
CA VAL A 358 -12.39 8.16 11.25
C VAL A 358 -13.15 7.41 12.35
N GLY A 359 -12.67 6.23 12.74
CA GLY A 359 -13.23 5.47 13.86
C GLY A 359 -13.16 6.22 15.18
N MET A 360 -11.99 6.81 15.50
CA MET A 360 -11.83 7.66 16.68
C MET A 360 -12.73 8.92 16.60
N GLU A 361 -12.89 9.51 15.41
CA GLU A 361 -13.80 10.64 15.19
C GLU A 361 -15.25 10.27 15.55
N MET A 362 -15.72 9.12 15.06
CA MET A 362 -17.09 8.65 15.30
C MET A 362 -17.32 8.35 16.78
N GLU A 363 -16.34 7.77 17.48
CA GLU A 363 -16.42 7.52 18.92
C GLU A 363 -16.51 8.83 19.72
N GLU A 364 -15.75 9.86 19.35
CA GLU A 364 -15.85 11.19 19.98
C GLU A 364 -17.25 11.81 19.77
N LEU A 365 -17.87 11.55 18.61
CA LEU A 365 -19.24 11.98 18.30
C LEU A 365 -20.32 11.07 18.92
N GLY A 366 -19.95 10.08 19.75
CA GLY A 366 -20.90 9.16 20.40
C GLY A 366 -21.53 8.14 19.45
N ARG A 367 -20.91 7.88 18.29
CA ARG A 367 -21.34 6.91 17.27
C ARG A 367 -20.47 5.66 17.31
N PRO A 368 -20.92 4.52 16.73
CA PRO A 368 -20.07 3.34 16.59
C PRO A 368 -18.81 3.65 15.76
N GLY A 369 -17.63 3.40 16.35
CA GLY A 369 -16.33 3.57 15.70
C GLY A 369 -15.83 2.33 14.96
N TYR A 370 -14.55 2.38 14.61
CA TYR A 370 -13.84 1.30 13.93
C TYR A 370 -13.08 0.42 14.93
N ASN A 371 -13.36 -0.88 14.91
CA ASN A 371 -12.84 -1.87 15.85
C ASN A 371 -11.78 -2.78 15.20
N SER A 372 -10.99 -2.24 14.27
CA SER A 372 -9.92 -2.93 13.55
C SER A 372 -10.38 -4.13 12.72
N GLN A 373 -11.66 -4.22 12.34
CA GLN A 373 -12.24 -5.42 11.70
C GLN A 373 -11.59 -5.80 10.36
N CYS A 374 -10.94 -4.86 9.68
CA CYS A 374 -10.29 -5.10 8.38
C CYS A 374 -8.83 -5.57 8.51
N VAL A 375 -8.20 -5.40 9.68
CA VAL A 375 -6.78 -5.75 9.92
C VAL A 375 -6.44 -7.18 9.50
N ARG A 376 -7.32 -8.15 9.74
CA ARG A 376 -7.10 -9.55 9.36
C ARG A 376 -6.84 -9.76 7.87
N TYR A 377 -7.37 -8.89 7.00
CA TYR A 377 -7.21 -8.98 5.55
C TYR A 377 -5.94 -8.30 5.04
N LEU A 378 -5.21 -7.58 5.90
CA LEU A 378 -3.90 -6.98 5.57
C LEU A 378 -2.77 -8.01 5.53
N PHE A 379 -3.03 -9.26 5.92
CA PHE A 379 -1.99 -10.28 6.07
C PHE A 379 -2.22 -11.47 5.15
N PRO A 380 -1.15 -12.21 4.78
CA PRO A 380 -1.23 -13.27 3.77
C PRO A 380 -2.27 -14.33 4.10
N PHE A 381 -3.02 -14.75 3.09
CA PHE A 381 -3.89 -15.91 3.20
C PHE A 381 -3.09 -17.21 2.95
N LEU A 382 -3.77 -18.34 2.80
CA LEU A 382 -3.16 -19.67 2.58
C LEU A 382 -2.15 -19.72 1.43
N SER A 383 -2.36 -18.95 0.37
CA SER A 383 -1.46 -18.96 -0.79
C SER A 383 -0.15 -18.18 -0.55
N GLY A 384 -0.01 -17.52 0.60
CA GLY A 384 1.01 -16.48 0.81
C GLY A 384 0.68 -15.17 0.07
N ILE A 385 -0.53 -15.06 -0.48
CA ILE A 385 -1.05 -13.88 -1.18
C ILE A 385 -2.02 -13.17 -0.23
N VAL A 386 -1.92 -11.86 -0.14
CA VAL A 386 -2.85 -11.05 0.64
C VAL A 386 -4.13 -10.83 -0.16
N PRO A 387 -5.32 -11.01 0.45
CA PRO A 387 -6.58 -10.81 -0.25
C PRO A 387 -6.92 -9.31 -0.32
N ASP A 388 -6.15 -8.54 -1.09
CA ASP A 388 -6.28 -7.08 -1.17
C ASP A 388 -7.71 -6.63 -1.51
N THR A 389 -8.40 -7.33 -2.41
CA THR A 389 -9.82 -7.09 -2.71
C THR A 389 -10.71 -7.26 -1.48
N MET A 390 -10.49 -8.28 -0.64
CA MET A 390 -11.27 -8.47 0.58
C MET A 390 -10.99 -7.39 1.62
N TYR A 391 -9.74 -6.91 1.69
CA TYR A 391 -9.40 -5.77 2.53
C TYR A 391 -10.12 -4.51 2.05
N CYS A 392 -10.04 -4.21 0.75
CA CYS A 392 -10.70 -3.05 0.16
C CYS A 392 -12.22 -3.12 0.33
N ASP A 393 -12.85 -4.28 0.11
CA ASP A 393 -14.29 -4.49 0.36
C ASP A 393 -14.66 -4.21 1.82
N CYS A 394 -13.86 -4.69 2.77
CA CYS A 394 -14.05 -4.39 4.19
C CYS A 394 -13.91 -2.90 4.49
N TRP A 395 -12.86 -2.26 3.95
CA TRP A 395 -12.57 -0.85 4.13
C TRP A 395 -13.72 0.03 3.63
N GLN A 396 -14.19 -0.25 2.41
CA GLN A 396 -15.32 0.44 1.77
C GLN A 396 -16.60 0.29 2.60
N ALA A 397 -16.91 -0.94 3.04
CA ALA A 397 -18.08 -1.20 3.87
C ALA A 397 -18.02 -0.47 5.21
N LYS A 398 -16.85 -0.46 5.88
CA LYS A 398 -16.71 0.20 7.19
C LYS A 398 -16.74 1.71 7.10
N LEU A 399 -16.18 2.32 6.06
CA LEU A 399 -16.38 3.75 5.83
C LEU A 399 -17.84 4.09 5.52
N ALA A 400 -18.50 3.27 4.70
CA ALA A 400 -19.92 3.46 4.38
C ALA A 400 -20.80 3.45 5.62
N GLU A 401 -20.56 2.50 6.54
CA GLU A 401 -21.24 2.41 7.84
C GLU A 401 -20.99 3.63 8.73
N MET A 402 -19.76 4.16 8.76
CA MET A 402 -19.37 5.25 9.67
C MET A 402 -19.76 6.64 9.18
N ILE A 403 -19.47 6.94 7.91
CA ILE A 403 -19.50 8.31 7.37
C ILE A 403 -20.29 8.45 6.08
N GLY A 404 -20.95 7.40 5.61
CA GLY A 404 -21.78 7.42 4.40
C GLY A 404 -21.11 6.79 3.18
N PRO A 405 -21.88 6.46 2.13
CA PRO A 405 -21.38 5.75 0.96
C PRO A 405 -20.39 6.61 0.15
N TYR A 406 -19.72 5.97 -0.80
CA TYR A 406 -18.85 6.62 -1.79
C TYR A 406 -19.48 7.94 -2.34
N ARG A 407 -18.67 9.01 -2.45
CA ARG A 407 -19.05 10.41 -2.78
C ARG A 407 -19.97 11.13 -1.80
N GLN A 408 -20.50 10.46 -0.79
CA GLN A 408 -21.33 11.07 0.27
C GLN A 408 -20.65 11.00 1.64
N ARG A 409 -19.38 10.60 1.67
CA ARG A 409 -18.59 10.49 2.88
C ARG A 409 -18.45 11.85 3.55
N SER A 410 -18.81 11.92 4.82
CA SER A 410 -18.68 13.13 5.62
C SER A 410 -17.87 12.86 6.88
N SER A 411 -16.65 13.39 6.91
CA SER A 411 -15.74 13.40 8.05
C SER A 411 -15.22 14.81 8.25
N ARG A 412 -15.09 15.26 9.51
CA ARG A 412 -14.43 16.54 9.84
C ARG A 412 -12.91 16.42 9.79
N LEU A 413 -12.38 15.20 9.78
CA LEU A 413 -10.94 14.93 9.80
C LEU A 413 -10.37 14.69 8.40
N VAL A 414 -11.12 13.97 7.57
CA VAL A 414 -10.68 13.52 6.25
C VAL A 414 -11.66 14.00 5.17
N SER A 415 -11.17 14.78 4.22
CA SER A 415 -11.89 15.12 2.99
C SER A 415 -11.66 14.04 1.94
N PHE A 416 -12.76 13.39 1.53
CA PHE A 416 -12.79 12.42 0.44
C PHE A 416 -13.13 13.14 -0.86
N LEU A 417 -12.12 13.40 -1.69
CA LEU A 417 -12.27 14.15 -2.93
C LEU A 417 -12.90 13.29 -4.02
N ASP A 418 -13.84 13.84 -4.77
CA ASP A 418 -14.42 13.14 -5.91
C ASP A 418 -13.32 12.79 -6.94
N PRO A 419 -13.16 11.51 -7.32
CA PRO A 419 -12.17 11.10 -8.31
C PRO A 419 -12.39 11.69 -9.71
N GLU A 420 -13.58 12.22 -10.03
CA GLU A 420 -13.78 12.98 -11.28
C GLU A 420 -13.05 14.33 -11.27
N HIS A 421 -12.83 14.91 -10.09
CA HIS A 421 -12.01 16.10 -9.95
C HIS A 421 -10.52 15.75 -9.83
N VAL A 422 -10.21 14.60 -9.23
CA VAL A 422 -8.84 14.13 -8.97
C VAL A 422 -8.69 12.70 -9.48
N ASP A 423 -8.39 12.52 -10.77
CA ASP A 423 -8.24 11.17 -11.34
C ASP A 423 -6.83 10.63 -11.12
N VAL A 424 -6.64 10.10 -9.93
CA VAL A 424 -5.40 9.43 -9.53
C VAL A 424 -5.27 8.04 -10.17
N ASN A 425 -5.98 7.67 -11.25
CA ASN A 425 -5.75 6.39 -11.96
C ASN A 425 -6.17 6.41 -13.46
N PHE A 426 -6.11 7.55 -14.16
CA PHE A 426 -6.58 7.72 -15.55
C PHE A 426 -6.03 6.71 -16.58
N VAL A 427 -4.95 6.00 -16.26
CA VAL A 427 -4.36 4.97 -17.14
C VAL A 427 -4.47 3.61 -16.44
N PRO A 428 -5.69 3.11 -16.20
CA PRO A 428 -6.05 2.23 -15.09
C PRO A 428 -5.45 0.83 -15.22
N ASN A 429 -5.14 0.25 -14.06
CA ASN A 429 -5.20 -1.19 -13.83
C ASN A 429 -6.46 -1.82 -14.48
N ASP A 430 -7.59 -1.11 -14.47
CA ASP A 430 -8.85 -1.56 -15.06
C ASP A 430 -8.84 -1.60 -16.60
N ILE A 431 -8.04 -0.79 -17.29
CA ILE A 431 -7.89 -0.86 -18.76
C ILE A 431 -7.02 -2.07 -19.15
N PHE A 432 -5.97 -2.35 -18.36
CA PHE A 432 -5.10 -3.51 -18.59
C PHE A 432 -5.83 -4.84 -18.37
N TRP A 433 -6.59 -4.95 -17.26
CA TRP A 433 -7.32 -6.16 -16.91
C TRP A 433 -8.55 -6.39 -17.79
N ASN A 434 -9.34 -5.36 -18.10
CA ASN A 434 -10.57 -5.54 -18.89
C ASN A 434 -10.34 -5.69 -20.41
N HIS A 435 -9.15 -5.36 -20.93
CA HIS A 435 -8.79 -5.51 -22.34
C HIS A 435 -7.68 -6.54 -22.62
N GLY A 436 -7.34 -7.39 -21.63
CA GLY A 436 -6.36 -8.46 -21.81
C GLY A 436 -5.02 -7.99 -22.37
N PHE A 437 -4.54 -6.83 -21.90
CA PHE A 437 -3.28 -6.20 -22.31
C PHE A 437 -3.19 -5.74 -23.80
N LYS A 438 -4.29 -5.70 -24.56
CA LYS A 438 -4.28 -5.27 -25.97
C LYS A 438 -4.48 -3.75 -26.13
N LEU A 439 -3.41 -2.99 -25.92
CA LEU A 439 -3.40 -1.51 -26.01
C LEU A 439 -3.52 -0.95 -27.43
N LYS A 440 -3.32 -1.77 -28.48
CA LYS A 440 -3.22 -1.30 -29.88
C LYS A 440 -4.54 -0.81 -30.49
N ASP A 441 -5.68 -1.19 -29.90
CA ASP A 441 -7.01 -0.90 -30.42
C ASP A 441 -7.69 0.25 -29.63
N MET A 442 -6.95 0.89 -28.72
CA MET A 442 -7.43 2.00 -27.91
C MET A 442 -7.11 3.33 -28.57
N PHE A 443 -8.15 4.00 -29.05
CA PHE A 443 -8.07 5.39 -29.49
C PHE A 443 -8.75 6.26 -28.44
N LEU A 444 -8.10 7.36 -28.05
CA LEU A 444 -8.82 8.50 -27.48
C LEU A 444 -9.78 8.96 -28.58
N ASP A 445 -11.07 8.64 -28.46
CA ASP A 445 -12.06 9.08 -29.43
C ASP A 445 -12.08 10.61 -29.45
N SER A 446 -11.49 11.19 -30.49
CA SER A 446 -11.37 12.62 -30.70
C SER A 446 -12.72 13.33 -30.78
N ARG A 447 -13.81 12.58 -31.03
CA ARG A 447 -15.17 13.12 -31.12
C ARG A 447 -15.84 13.33 -29.74
N HIS A 448 -15.34 12.69 -28.69
CA HIS A 448 -15.90 12.78 -27.33
C HIS A 448 -14.87 13.28 -26.30
N ALA A 449 -14.02 14.21 -26.71
CA ALA A 449 -12.94 14.83 -25.93
C ALA A 449 -13.36 15.44 -24.56
N LYS A 450 -14.62 15.36 -24.14
CA LYS A 450 -15.13 15.93 -22.90
C LYS A 450 -15.34 14.91 -21.76
N ILE A 451 -14.96 13.66 -21.96
CA ILE A 451 -15.36 12.58 -21.05
C ILE A 451 -14.77 12.79 -19.64
N MET A 452 -13.48 13.03 -19.43
CA MET A 452 -12.94 13.43 -18.11
C MET A 452 -11.68 14.29 -18.31
N ASN A 453 -11.62 15.47 -17.69
CA ASN A 453 -10.45 16.36 -17.68
C ASN A 453 -9.96 16.55 -16.24
N PRO A 454 -9.48 15.47 -15.60
CA PRO A 454 -9.12 15.52 -14.19
C PRO A 454 -8.02 16.54 -13.92
N LEU A 455 -8.07 17.16 -12.74
CA LEU A 455 -7.07 18.14 -12.30
C LEU A 455 -5.69 17.49 -12.16
N ILE A 456 -5.68 16.25 -11.68
CA ILE A 456 -4.49 15.45 -11.40
C ILE A 456 -4.65 14.13 -12.14
N THR A 457 -3.58 13.66 -12.77
CA THR A 457 -3.55 12.42 -13.57
C THR A 457 -2.41 11.53 -13.10
N HIS A 458 -2.70 10.29 -12.73
CA HIS A 458 -1.71 9.28 -12.38
C HIS A 458 -1.42 8.34 -13.55
N TRP A 459 -0.14 8.05 -13.79
CA TRP A 459 0.35 7.28 -14.93
C TRP A 459 0.92 5.91 -14.54
N ALA A 460 0.68 5.44 -13.32
CA ALA A 460 1.03 4.07 -12.91
C ALA A 460 0.26 3.00 -13.70
N GLY A 461 0.74 1.75 -13.65
CA GLY A 461 0.15 0.62 -14.38
C GLY A 461 0.68 0.41 -15.81
N MET A 462 1.44 1.35 -16.37
CA MET A 462 2.04 1.21 -17.70
C MET A 462 3.26 0.26 -17.70
N LEU A 463 3.27 -0.73 -18.61
CA LEU A 463 4.29 -1.79 -18.71
C LEU A 463 5.74 -1.27 -18.74
N THR A 464 5.99 -0.11 -19.35
CA THR A 464 7.33 0.50 -19.39
C THR A 464 7.28 2.01 -19.18
N SER A 465 8.34 2.55 -18.57
CA SER A 465 8.57 3.99 -18.43
C SER A 465 8.52 4.76 -19.75
N ARG A 466 9.01 4.16 -20.85
CA ARG A 466 8.98 4.81 -22.18
C ARG A 466 7.54 5.01 -22.68
N GLN A 467 6.69 4.00 -22.52
CA GLN A 467 5.28 4.09 -22.90
C GLN A 467 4.54 5.12 -22.05
N ARG A 468 4.84 5.15 -20.74
CA ARG A 468 4.30 6.14 -19.81
C ARG A 468 4.56 7.58 -20.27
N VAL A 469 5.83 7.90 -20.52
CA VAL A 469 6.24 9.23 -20.99
C VAL A 469 5.65 9.55 -22.37
N ALA A 470 5.58 8.56 -23.28
CA ALA A 470 4.99 8.75 -24.60
C ALA A 470 3.48 9.06 -24.52
N LEU A 471 2.72 8.34 -23.70
CA LEU A 471 1.29 8.61 -23.52
C LEU A 471 1.03 9.93 -22.80
N ALA A 472 1.82 10.25 -21.78
CA ALA A 472 1.74 11.55 -21.12
C ALA A 472 1.99 12.69 -22.11
N ARG A 473 3.01 12.56 -22.97
CA ARG A 473 3.28 13.51 -24.06
C ARG A 473 2.10 13.66 -25.01
N THR A 474 1.56 12.54 -25.50
CA THR A 474 0.41 12.55 -26.41
C THR A 474 -0.81 13.19 -25.76
N TYR A 475 -1.14 12.81 -24.52
CA TYR A 475 -2.25 13.40 -23.77
C TYR A 475 -2.09 14.90 -23.61
N LEU A 476 -0.93 15.38 -23.12
CA LEU A 476 -0.72 16.81 -22.91
C LEU A 476 -0.72 17.60 -24.22
N LYS A 477 -0.16 17.03 -25.29
CA LYS A 477 -0.19 17.63 -26.63
C LYS A 477 -1.61 17.72 -27.17
N ASP A 478 -2.33 16.60 -27.19
CA ASP A 478 -3.65 16.52 -27.82
C ASP A 478 -4.72 17.28 -27.05
N ARG A 479 -4.57 17.39 -25.72
CA ARG A 479 -5.57 18.02 -24.84
C ARG A 479 -5.30 19.48 -24.53
N PHE A 480 -4.02 19.87 -24.43
CA PHE A 480 -3.63 21.20 -23.96
C PHE A 480 -2.68 21.91 -24.91
N ASN A 481 -2.37 21.32 -26.08
CA ASN A 481 -1.34 21.81 -26.97
C ASN A 481 0.01 22.03 -26.26
N ALA A 482 0.27 21.24 -25.21
CA ALA A 482 1.44 21.38 -24.37
C ALA A 482 2.54 20.40 -24.81
N SER A 483 3.80 20.87 -24.81
CA SER A 483 4.96 20.03 -25.05
C SER A 483 5.90 20.08 -23.85
N PHE A 484 6.62 18.99 -23.58
CA PHE A 484 7.65 18.92 -22.53
C PHE A 484 9.00 19.52 -22.98
N SER A 485 9.02 20.40 -24.00
CA SER A 485 10.27 20.97 -24.53
C SER A 485 11.07 21.71 -23.45
N GLU A 486 12.40 21.61 -23.53
CA GLU A 486 13.34 21.72 -22.41
C GLU A 486 13.49 23.11 -21.77
N GLU A 487 12.91 24.18 -22.29
CA GLU A 487 13.42 25.51 -21.92
C GLU A 487 12.49 26.52 -21.25
N ILE A 488 11.15 26.44 -21.28
CA ILE A 488 10.34 27.51 -20.67
C ILE A 488 9.07 26.94 -20.07
N CYS A 489 8.80 27.28 -18.80
CA CYS A 489 7.45 27.27 -18.23
C CYS A 489 6.62 28.30 -19.02
N ASN A 490 6.21 27.96 -20.25
CA ASN A 490 5.61 28.89 -21.20
C ASN A 490 4.43 29.63 -20.57
N ASP A 491 4.40 30.96 -20.75
CA ASP A 491 3.31 31.80 -20.23
C ASP A 491 2.02 31.68 -21.03
N SER A 492 2.10 31.21 -22.27
CA SER A 492 0.95 30.96 -23.12
C SER A 492 0.36 29.57 -22.86
N LEU A 493 -0.31 29.41 -21.73
CA LEU A 493 -1.17 28.24 -21.52
C LEU A 493 -2.58 28.52 -22.07
N PRO A 494 -3.28 27.49 -22.56
CA PRO A 494 -4.63 27.66 -23.09
C PRO A 494 -5.58 28.26 -22.03
N VAL A 495 -6.60 28.99 -22.51
CA VAL A 495 -7.63 29.65 -21.70
C VAL A 495 -8.23 28.67 -20.68
N PRO A 496 -8.42 29.08 -19.42
CA PRO A 496 -9.04 28.25 -18.39
C PRO A 496 -10.32 27.61 -18.91
N MET A 497 -10.38 26.28 -18.93
CA MET A 497 -11.66 25.63 -19.15
C MET A 497 -12.47 25.73 -17.85
N PRO A 498 -13.74 26.18 -17.91
CA PRO A 498 -14.62 26.09 -16.75
C PRO A 498 -14.64 24.65 -16.24
N PRO A 499 -14.84 24.45 -14.93
CA PRO A 499 -14.88 23.10 -14.39
C PRO A 499 -16.05 22.40 -15.10
N PRO A 500 -15.87 21.19 -15.64
CA PRO A 500 -16.98 20.52 -16.28
C PRO A 500 -18.16 20.46 -15.31
N SER A 501 -19.35 20.80 -15.78
CA SER A 501 -20.58 20.49 -15.07
C SER A 501 -20.59 18.98 -14.79
N PHE A 502 -20.89 18.62 -13.54
CA PHE A 502 -20.95 17.28 -12.97
C PHE A 502 -21.23 16.12 -13.94
N ALA A 503 -20.59 14.98 -13.67
CA ALA A 503 -20.93 13.60 -14.04
C ALA A 503 -22.19 13.41 -14.91
N SER A 504 -22.01 12.90 -16.14
CA SER A 504 -22.92 11.88 -16.67
C SER A 504 -22.28 11.14 -17.84
N ASN A 505 -21.73 11.85 -18.82
CA ASN A 505 -21.34 11.22 -20.09
C ASN A 505 -20.23 10.17 -19.96
N ALA A 506 -19.24 10.34 -19.09
CA ALA A 506 -18.15 9.37 -18.97
C ALA A 506 -18.56 8.05 -18.31
N ARG A 507 -19.19 8.18 -17.14
CA ARG A 507 -19.76 7.04 -16.42
C ARG A 507 -20.82 6.36 -17.28
N TYR A 508 -21.71 7.12 -17.89
CA TYR A 508 -22.71 6.64 -18.85
C TYR A 508 -22.06 5.86 -19.99
N ILE A 509 -21.08 6.44 -20.70
CA ILE A 509 -20.40 5.76 -21.81
C ILE A 509 -19.64 4.51 -21.32
N LYS A 510 -18.94 4.57 -20.18
CA LYS A 510 -18.22 3.43 -19.59
C LYS A 510 -19.20 2.31 -19.24
N CYS A 511 -20.20 2.62 -18.42
CA CYS A 511 -21.22 1.67 -17.99
C CYS A 511 -21.96 1.07 -19.17
N CYS A 512 -22.41 1.88 -20.12
CA CYS A 512 -23.15 1.39 -21.27
C CYS A 512 -22.31 0.59 -22.25
N LYS A 513 -21.02 0.95 -22.46
CA LYS A 513 -20.11 0.11 -23.25
C LYS A 513 -19.79 -1.22 -22.54
N SER A 514 -19.54 -1.20 -21.23
CA SER A 514 -19.27 -2.42 -20.46
C SER A 514 -20.48 -3.34 -20.42
N VAL A 515 -21.67 -2.79 -20.20
CA VAL A 515 -22.96 -3.48 -20.27
C VAL A 515 -23.15 -4.09 -21.66
N GLY A 516 -23.04 -3.30 -22.73
CA GLY A 516 -23.20 -3.79 -24.10
C GLY A 516 -22.20 -4.89 -24.47
N HIS A 517 -20.93 -4.73 -24.11
CA HIS A 517 -19.90 -5.75 -24.33
C HIS A 517 -20.20 -7.04 -23.57
N ARG A 518 -20.54 -6.95 -22.27
CA ARG A 518 -20.81 -8.12 -21.44
C ARG A 518 -22.09 -8.83 -21.86
N PHE A 519 -23.14 -8.08 -22.16
CA PHE A 519 -24.39 -8.59 -22.69
C PHE A 519 -24.19 -9.31 -24.03
N ARG A 520 -23.36 -8.79 -24.94
CA ARG A 520 -23.01 -9.49 -26.20
C ARG A 520 -22.23 -10.78 -25.99
N MET A 521 -21.37 -10.85 -24.97
CA MET A 521 -20.59 -12.06 -24.69
C MET A 521 -21.37 -13.12 -23.91
N GLN A 522 -22.28 -12.73 -23.02
CA GLN A 522 -22.88 -13.63 -22.02
C GLN A 522 -24.40 -13.65 -22.00
N GLY A 523 -25.07 -12.72 -22.69
CA GLY A 523 -26.54 -12.58 -22.71
C GLY A 523 -27.15 -11.99 -21.44
N PHE A 524 -26.34 -11.70 -20.41
CA PHE A 524 -26.76 -11.05 -19.18
C PHE A 524 -25.60 -10.27 -18.54
N VAL A 525 -25.91 -9.41 -17.58
CA VAL A 525 -24.94 -8.66 -16.77
C VAL A 525 -25.32 -8.88 -15.30
N GLU A 526 -24.36 -9.32 -14.48
CA GLU A 526 -24.62 -9.47 -13.05
C GLU A 526 -24.70 -8.10 -12.36
N PRO A 527 -25.62 -7.88 -11.41
CA PRO A 527 -25.70 -6.62 -10.67
C PRO A 527 -24.39 -6.23 -9.97
N ARG A 528 -23.59 -7.22 -9.56
CA ARG A 528 -22.28 -7.00 -8.97
C ARG A 528 -21.27 -6.41 -9.96
N ASP A 529 -21.35 -6.79 -11.24
CA ASP A 529 -20.50 -6.23 -12.30
C ASP A 529 -20.81 -4.75 -12.51
N LEU A 530 -22.10 -4.37 -12.45
CA LEU A 530 -22.52 -2.97 -12.52
C LEU A 530 -21.95 -2.16 -11.36
N CYS A 531 -22.01 -2.68 -10.13
CA CYS A 531 -21.38 -2.04 -8.97
C CYS A 531 -19.86 -1.92 -9.14
N TYR A 532 -19.20 -2.99 -9.60
CA TYR A 532 -17.76 -3.02 -9.84
C TYR A 532 -17.31 -1.99 -10.90
N TRP A 533 -18.15 -1.71 -11.89
CA TRP A 533 -17.88 -0.68 -12.89
C TRP A 533 -18.18 0.75 -12.42
N GLY A 534 -18.77 0.91 -11.23
CA GLY A 534 -19.22 2.20 -10.67
C GLY A 534 -20.57 2.67 -11.23
N CYS A 535 -21.41 1.76 -11.74
CA CYS A 535 -22.68 2.08 -12.39
C CYS A 535 -23.87 2.16 -11.43
N CYS A 536 -23.72 1.60 -10.23
CA CYS A 536 -24.77 1.55 -9.20
C CYS A 536 -24.66 2.66 -8.15
N ASP A 537 -23.69 3.56 -8.30
CA ASP A 537 -23.47 4.68 -7.37
C ASP A 537 -24.37 5.88 -7.73
N TRP A 538 -24.26 7.00 -7.00
CA TRP A 538 -25.12 8.20 -7.09
C TRP A 538 -25.68 8.47 -8.50
N GLU A 539 -27.02 8.46 -8.64
CA GLU A 539 -27.76 8.35 -9.91
C GLU A 539 -27.47 7.05 -10.69
N PRO A 540 -27.98 5.90 -10.20
CA PRO A 540 -27.70 4.59 -10.78
C PRO A 540 -28.17 4.51 -12.22
N LEU A 541 -27.28 4.07 -13.11
CA LEU A 541 -27.63 3.82 -14.50
C LEU A 541 -28.45 2.55 -14.59
N GLN A 542 -29.64 2.66 -15.17
CA GLN A 542 -30.47 1.52 -15.53
C GLN A 542 -29.93 0.88 -16.81
N LEU A 543 -30.19 -0.42 -16.99
CA LEU A 543 -29.89 -1.12 -18.25
C LEU A 543 -30.51 -0.38 -19.45
N ASP A 544 -31.73 0.11 -19.27
CA ASP A 544 -32.50 0.87 -20.27
C ASP A 544 -31.81 2.15 -20.71
N ASP A 545 -31.01 2.77 -19.83
CA ASP A 545 -30.22 3.95 -20.17
C ASP A 545 -29.15 3.63 -21.23
N CYS A 546 -28.77 2.35 -21.37
CA CYS A 546 -27.67 1.90 -22.20
C CYS A 546 -28.06 1.31 -23.57
N TRP A 547 -29.33 1.44 -23.99
CA TRP A 547 -29.85 0.86 -25.24
C TRP A 547 -29.08 1.23 -26.51
N LYS A 548 -28.38 2.38 -26.52
CA LYS A 548 -27.55 2.80 -27.66
C LYS A 548 -26.25 1.99 -27.81
N TYR A 549 -25.89 1.20 -26.80
CA TYR A 549 -24.61 0.47 -26.72
C TYR A 549 -24.77 -1.05 -26.60
N ILE A 550 -25.96 -1.52 -26.24
CA ILE A 550 -26.38 -2.94 -26.31
C ILE A 550 -26.66 -3.22 -27.78
#